data_AF-I0HLM0-F1
#
_entry.id   AF-I0HLM0-F1
#
_cell.length_a   1.000
_cell.length_b   1.000
_cell.length_c   1.000
_cell.angle_alpha   90.00
_cell.angle_beta   90.00
_cell.angle_gamma   90.00
#
_symmetry.space_group_name_H-M   'P 1'
#
loop_
_entity.id
_entity.type
_entity.pdbx_description
1 polymer ?
#
loop_
_entity_poly.entity_id
_entity_poly.type
_entity_poly.pdbx_seq_one_letter_code
_entity_poly.pdbx_strand_id
1 'polypeptide(L)'
;MSPPSVRGLSALAALLCAAAVSAAPADTTIVILRHGEKPPAGLGQLDCRGLNRALALPAVLLGAYGTPSAIYAPDPSVLKRDKGVPYPYIRPLATIEPLAVRVGLPVQLGWAMEQVEPLAAHLLAQPPGTYVVAWEHHLGARLARALVAAAGGDAAEVPGWADDDFDSLYEVRLQHAAGRATGAEFRIGHQGLNGLPAACPSGR
;
A
#
# COMPACT_ATOMS: atom_id res chain seq x y z
N MET A 1 -47.96 -46.36 -57.96
CA MET A 1 -46.92 -47.13 -57.25
C MET A 1 -45.93 -46.16 -56.64
N SER A 2 -45.86 -46.14 -55.30
CA SER A 2 -44.77 -45.68 -54.40
C SER A 2 -44.28 -44.23 -54.46
N PRO A 3 -43.66 -43.69 -53.38
CA PRO A 3 -44.02 -43.72 -51.96
C PRO A 3 -43.96 -42.28 -51.33
N PRO A 4 -44.27 -42.10 -50.03
CA PRO A 4 -44.24 -40.79 -49.34
C PRO A 4 -42.88 -40.52 -48.70
N SER A 5 -42.49 -39.25 -48.51
CA SER A 5 -41.30 -38.89 -47.72
C SER A 5 -41.19 -37.36 -47.58
N VAL A 6 -40.78 -36.73 -46.48
CA VAL A 6 -40.55 -37.07 -45.07
C VAL A 6 -40.67 -35.72 -44.35
N ARG A 7 -41.27 -35.73 -43.16
CA ARG A 7 -41.30 -34.57 -42.25
C ARG A 7 -39.88 -34.12 -41.91
N GLY A 8 -39.53 -32.87 -42.24
CA GLY A 8 -38.33 -32.23 -41.72
C GLY A 8 -38.59 -31.70 -40.31
N LEU A 9 -37.94 -32.32 -39.33
CA LEU A 9 -37.90 -31.89 -37.93
C LEU A 9 -37.16 -30.56 -37.75
N SER A 10 -37.72 -29.73 -36.87
CA SER A 10 -37.10 -28.92 -35.82
C SER A 10 -35.63 -28.49 -35.92
N ALA A 11 -35.39 -27.19 -35.71
CA ALA A 11 -34.58 -26.74 -34.57
C ALA A 11 -34.80 -25.23 -34.32
N LEU A 12 -35.51 -24.92 -33.24
CA LEU A 12 -35.54 -23.58 -32.65
C LEU A 12 -34.18 -23.40 -31.94
N ALA A 13 -33.24 -22.70 -32.56
CA ALA A 13 -31.96 -22.36 -31.93
C ALA A 13 -32.17 -21.16 -31.00
N ALA A 14 -32.49 -21.43 -29.73
CA ALA A 14 -32.43 -20.41 -28.68
C ALA A 14 -30.96 -20.10 -28.39
N LEU A 15 -30.45 -18.98 -28.94
CA LEU A 15 -29.16 -18.41 -28.54
C LEU A 15 -29.30 -17.88 -27.10
N LEU A 16 -28.87 -18.68 -26.12
CA LEU A 16 -28.50 -18.14 -24.81
C LEU A 16 -27.14 -17.45 -24.95
N CYS A 17 -27.13 -16.14 -25.22
CA CYS A 17 -25.97 -15.31 -24.94
C CYS A 17 -25.84 -15.15 -23.43
N ALA A 18 -25.17 -16.09 -22.77
CA ALA A 18 -24.62 -15.85 -21.44
C ALA A 18 -23.48 -14.83 -21.59
N ALA A 19 -23.78 -13.55 -21.41
CA ALA A 19 -22.76 -12.54 -21.21
C ALA A 19 -22.07 -12.85 -19.88
N ALA A 20 -20.92 -13.54 -19.94
CA ALA A 20 -20.01 -13.59 -18.82
C ALA A 20 -19.53 -12.16 -18.57
N VAL A 21 -20.15 -11.48 -17.60
CA VAL A 21 -19.61 -10.25 -17.03
C VAL A 21 -18.30 -10.66 -16.36
N SER A 22 -17.20 -10.57 -17.10
CA SER A 22 -15.88 -10.58 -16.47
C SER A 22 -15.83 -9.32 -15.63
N ALA A 23 -16.05 -9.47 -14.31
CA ALA A 23 -15.68 -8.42 -13.38
C ALA A 23 -14.19 -8.12 -13.65
N ALA A 24 -13.87 -6.87 -13.99
CA ALA A 24 -12.49 -6.44 -13.99
C ALA A 24 -11.92 -6.84 -12.62
N PRO A 25 -10.72 -7.46 -12.57
CA PRO A 25 -10.13 -7.83 -11.29
C PRO A 25 -10.14 -6.59 -10.40
N ALA A 26 -10.74 -6.71 -9.23
CA ALA A 26 -10.69 -5.64 -8.27
C ALA A 26 -9.24 -5.59 -7.76
N ASP A 27 -8.52 -4.56 -8.19
CA ASP A 27 -7.10 -4.43 -7.92
C ASP A 27 -6.88 -3.99 -6.47
N THR A 28 -5.93 -4.65 -5.80
CA THR A 28 -5.45 -4.17 -4.50
C THR A 28 -4.32 -3.19 -4.75
N THR A 29 -4.39 -1.99 -4.16
CA THR A 29 -3.30 -1.01 -4.21
C THR A 29 -2.67 -0.90 -2.83
N ILE A 30 -1.40 -1.27 -2.71
CA ILE A 30 -0.61 -1.10 -1.50
C ILE A 30 0.31 0.10 -1.73
N VAL A 31 0.11 1.16 -0.95
CA VAL A 31 0.89 2.39 -1.00
C VAL A 31 1.83 2.41 0.21
N ILE A 32 3.12 2.24 -0.05
CA ILE A 32 4.16 2.25 0.98
C ILE A 32 4.81 3.62 0.95
N LEU A 33 4.88 4.27 2.11
CA LEU A 33 5.58 5.53 2.32
C LEU A 33 6.62 5.36 3.44
N ARG A 34 7.71 6.12 3.35
CA ARG A 34 8.63 6.27 4.46
C ARG A 34 8.02 7.18 5.53
N HIS A 35 8.39 6.98 6.79
CA HIS A 35 8.20 7.99 7.83
C HIS A 35 8.75 9.37 7.38
N GLY A 36 8.17 10.45 7.90
CA GLY A 36 8.64 11.81 7.64
C GLY A 36 10.03 12.12 8.23
N GLU A 37 10.51 13.32 7.97
CA GLU A 37 11.83 13.78 8.39
C GLU A 37 12.05 13.67 9.90
N LYS A 38 13.30 13.41 10.28
CA LYS A 38 13.71 13.08 11.65
C LYS A 38 14.93 13.88 12.07
N PRO A 39 15.14 14.11 13.39
CA PRO A 39 16.33 14.77 13.88
C PRO A 39 17.62 14.03 13.44
N PRO A 40 18.73 14.75 13.20
CA PRO A 40 20.01 14.13 12.83
C PRO A 40 20.51 13.10 13.85
N ALA A 41 20.17 13.26 15.13
CA ALA A 41 20.52 12.30 16.17
C ALA A 41 19.75 10.97 16.05
N GLY A 42 18.56 10.97 15.43
CA GLY A 42 17.62 9.85 15.46
C GLY A 42 17.17 9.56 16.89
N LEU A 43 15.99 10.04 17.30
CA LEU A 43 15.51 9.87 18.69
C LEU A 43 14.13 9.18 18.73
N GLY A 44 13.90 8.26 17.78
CA GLY A 44 12.61 7.58 17.62
C GLY A 44 11.48 8.38 16.95
N GLN A 45 11.60 9.71 16.86
CA GLN A 45 10.52 10.64 16.50
C GLN A 45 10.79 11.51 15.25
N LEU A 46 9.77 12.26 14.84
CA LEU A 46 9.82 13.24 13.74
C LEU A 46 10.44 14.55 14.20
N ASP A 47 11.06 15.28 13.28
CA ASP A 47 11.36 16.69 13.48
C ASP A 47 10.17 17.58 13.03
N CYS A 48 10.32 18.90 13.13
CA CYS A 48 9.29 19.85 12.74
C CYS A 48 8.89 19.72 11.26
N ARG A 49 9.85 19.43 10.35
CA ARG A 49 9.56 19.22 8.93
C ARG A 49 8.77 17.93 8.72
N GLY A 50 9.17 16.86 9.40
CA GLY A 50 8.46 15.58 9.38
C GLY A 50 7.03 15.70 9.91
N LEU A 51 6.81 16.50 10.95
CA LEU A 51 5.48 16.81 11.45
C LEU A 51 4.64 17.60 10.42
N ASN A 52 5.24 18.62 9.77
CA ASN A 52 4.57 19.34 8.68
C ASN A 52 4.18 18.40 7.54
N ARG A 53 5.05 17.44 7.19
CA ARG A 53 4.76 16.42 6.17
C ARG A 53 3.60 15.53 6.60
N ALA A 54 3.63 15.04 7.83
CA ALA A 54 2.56 14.22 8.41
C ALA A 54 1.19 14.92 8.32
N LEU A 55 1.14 16.23 8.61
CA LEU A 55 -0.10 17.02 8.54
C LEU A 55 -0.58 17.27 7.10
N ALA A 56 0.32 17.30 6.11
CA ALA A 56 -0.02 17.51 4.71
C ALA A 56 -0.39 16.22 3.96
N LEU A 57 0.14 15.07 4.39
CA LEU A 57 -0.08 13.75 3.78
C LEU A 57 -1.54 13.36 3.54
N PRO A 58 -2.52 13.66 4.43
CA PRO A 58 -3.90 13.24 4.20
C PRO A 58 -4.49 13.78 2.89
N ALA A 59 -4.22 15.05 2.55
CA ALA A 59 -4.73 15.63 1.31
C ALA A 59 -4.13 14.95 0.07
N VAL A 60 -2.84 14.63 0.12
CA VAL A 60 -2.12 13.94 -0.97
C VAL A 60 -2.65 12.52 -1.15
N LEU A 61 -2.66 11.72 -0.08
CA LEU A 61 -3.01 10.30 -0.16
C LEU A 61 -4.49 10.09 -0.49
N LEU A 62 -5.39 10.90 0.09
CA LEU A 62 -6.82 10.81 -0.22
C LEU A 62 -7.13 11.30 -1.63
N GLY A 63 -6.42 12.34 -2.10
CA GLY A 63 -6.58 12.85 -3.47
C GLY A 63 -6.13 11.85 -4.53
N ALA A 64 -5.05 11.10 -4.27
CA ALA A 64 -4.48 10.15 -5.22
C ALA A 64 -5.13 8.75 -5.17
N TYR A 65 -5.47 8.26 -3.97
CA TYR A 65 -5.87 6.85 -3.77
C TYR A 65 -7.24 6.67 -3.11
N GLY A 66 -7.93 7.76 -2.75
CA GLY A 66 -9.20 7.71 -2.01
C GLY A 66 -9.02 7.26 -0.55
N THR A 67 -10.14 6.90 0.09
CA THR A 67 -10.11 6.40 1.47
C THR A 67 -9.48 5.00 1.53
N PRO A 68 -8.44 4.79 2.35
CA PRO A 68 -7.84 3.47 2.49
C PRO A 68 -8.77 2.50 3.22
N SER A 69 -8.68 1.21 2.88
CA SER A 69 -9.32 0.11 3.59
C SER A 69 -8.66 -0.15 4.94
N ALA A 70 -7.34 0.03 5.05
CA ALA A 70 -6.60 -0.03 6.31
C ALA A 70 -5.26 0.73 6.23
N ILE A 71 -4.74 1.09 7.40
CA ILE A 71 -3.51 1.86 7.58
C ILE A 71 -2.58 1.08 8.52
N TYR A 72 -1.29 1.00 8.21
CA TYR A 72 -0.30 0.23 8.95
C TYR A 72 0.92 1.06 9.31
N ALA A 73 1.47 0.78 10.49
CA ALA A 73 2.75 1.28 10.98
C ALA A 73 3.38 0.22 11.90
N PRO A 74 4.70 0.25 12.17
CA PRO A 74 5.32 -0.73 13.05
C PRO A 74 4.89 -0.51 14.49
N ASP A 75 4.84 -1.60 15.27
CA ASP A 75 4.67 -1.56 16.72
C ASP A 75 5.78 -0.71 17.35
N PRO A 76 5.47 0.47 17.94
CA PRO A 76 6.47 1.32 18.56
C PRO A 76 6.99 0.78 19.90
N SER A 77 6.40 -0.30 20.44
CA SER A 77 6.88 -0.98 21.65
C SER A 77 8.25 -1.63 21.43
N VAL A 78 8.59 -1.97 20.18
CA VAL A 78 9.88 -2.51 19.80
C VAL A 78 10.87 -1.37 19.55
N LEU A 79 11.97 -1.36 20.31
CA LEU A 79 12.96 -0.29 20.26
C LEU A 79 13.88 -0.41 19.04
N LYS A 80 14.12 0.72 18.36
CA LYS A 80 15.18 0.84 17.32
C LYS A 80 16.41 1.48 17.94
N ARG A 81 17.60 1.00 17.59
CA ARG A 81 18.85 1.72 17.87
C ARG A 81 19.08 2.81 16.83
N ASP A 82 19.03 4.06 17.25
CA ASP A 82 19.48 5.20 16.47
C ASP A 82 20.83 5.67 17.05
N LYS A 83 21.89 5.62 16.24
CA LYS A 83 23.27 5.92 16.67
C LYS A 83 23.70 5.17 17.94
N GLY A 84 23.25 3.92 18.07
CA GLY A 84 23.56 3.05 19.20
C GLY A 84 22.64 3.22 20.41
N VAL A 85 21.80 4.26 20.48
CA VAL A 85 20.87 4.50 21.59
C VAL A 85 19.49 3.94 21.24
N PRO A 86 18.86 3.13 22.11
CA PRO A 86 17.54 2.58 21.85
C PRO A 86 16.43 3.60 22.10
N TYR A 87 15.49 3.73 21.15
CA TYR A 87 14.30 4.57 21.26
C TYR A 87 13.05 3.82 20.79
N PRO A 88 11.86 4.10 21.37
CA PRO A 88 10.60 3.74 20.75
C PRO A 88 10.51 4.32 19.34
N TYR A 89 10.25 3.47 18.35
CA TYR A 89 10.29 3.87 16.94
C TYR A 89 8.95 4.47 16.48
N ILE A 90 8.56 5.59 17.09
CA ILE A 90 7.22 6.19 16.91
C ILE A 90 7.05 6.91 15.57
N ARG A 91 8.14 7.29 14.88
CA ARG A 91 8.07 8.18 13.72
C ARG A 91 7.20 7.70 12.56
N PRO A 92 7.12 6.41 12.17
CA PRO A 92 6.21 6.02 11.10
C PRO A 92 4.74 6.12 11.53
N LEU A 93 4.42 5.74 12.78
CA LEU A 93 3.08 5.95 13.35
C LEU A 93 2.73 7.45 13.36
N ALA A 94 3.60 8.29 13.90
CA ALA A 94 3.39 9.74 13.93
C ALA A 94 3.25 10.36 12.52
N THR A 95 3.84 9.74 11.49
CA THR A 95 3.73 10.19 10.09
C THR A 95 2.33 9.94 9.54
N ILE A 96 1.73 8.79 9.86
CA ILE A 96 0.48 8.36 9.24
C ILE A 96 -0.76 8.62 10.09
N GLU A 97 -0.58 8.88 11.38
CA GLU A 97 -1.68 9.17 12.31
C GLU A 97 -2.61 10.30 11.83
N PRO A 98 -2.12 11.42 11.24
CA PRO A 98 -3.03 12.44 10.72
C PRO A 98 -3.98 11.93 9.61
N LEU A 99 -3.54 10.95 8.79
CA LEU A 99 -4.41 10.30 7.80
C LEU A 99 -5.48 9.50 8.53
N ALA A 100 -5.07 8.66 9.49
CA ALA A 100 -5.97 7.83 10.29
C ALA A 100 -7.05 8.65 11.00
N VAL A 101 -6.66 9.75 11.65
CA VAL A 101 -7.57 10.74 12.24
C VAL A 101 -8.51 11.33 11.19
N ARG A 102 -7.99 11.70 10.01
CA ARG A 102 -8.81 12.33 8.97
C ARG A 102 -9.92 11.43 8.46
N VAL A 103 -9.66 10.13 8.34
CA VAL A 103 -10.63 9.13 7.81
C VAL A 103 -11.36 8.34 8.90
N GLY A 104 -11.02 8.53 10.18
CA GLY A 104 -11.65 7.83 11.30
C GLY A 104 -11.33 6.34 11.36
N LEU A 105 -10.14 5.92 10.90
CA LEU A 105 -9.68 4.53 10.93
C LEU A 105 -8.57 4.35 11.99
N PRO A 106 -8.44 3.16 12.59
CA PRO A 106 -7.28 2.85 13.43
C PRO A 106 -6.02 2.63 12.58
N VAL A 107 -4.85 2.87 13.18
CA VAL A 107 -3.57 2.38 12.64
C VAL A 107 -3.31 0.98 13.20
N GLN A 108 -3.07 0.02 12.30
CA GLN A 108 -2.74 -1.35 12.64
C GLN A 108 -1.26 -1.47 13.02
N LEU A 109 -0.99 -1.89 14.26
CA LEU A 109 0.34 -1.93 14.87
C LEU A 109 0.82 -3.36 15.20
N GLY A 110 0.32 -4.37 14.49
CA GLY A 110 0.55 -5.78 14.84
C GLY A 110 1.95 -6.33 14.53
N TRP A 111 2.85 -5.53 13.97
CA TRP A 111 4.15 -5.98 13.45
C TRP A 111 5.29 -5.09 13.92
N ALA A 112 6.34 -5.70 14.44
CA ALA A 112 7.61 -5.02 14.67
C ALA A 112 8.26 -4.60 13.33
N MET A 113 9.17 -3.63 13.39
CA MET A 113 9.80 -3.05 12.20
C MET A 113 10.45 -4.08 11.25
N GLU A 114 11.06 -5.13 11.80
CA GLU A 114 11.74 -6.17 11.01
C GLU A 114 10.80 -7.27 10.50
N GLN A 115 9.55 -7.32 10.96
CA GLN A 115 8.55 -8.32 10.57
C GLN A 115 7.86 -7.99 9.24
N VAL A 116 8.68 -7.72 8.22
CA VAL A 116 8.23 -7.35 6.88
C VAL A 116 7.54 -8.50 6.16
N GLU A 117 8.06 -9.73 6.25
CA GLU A 117 7.48 -10.89 5.58
C GLU A 117 6.10 -11.28 6.13
N PRO A 118 5.88 -11.34 7.47
CA PRO A 118 4.53 -11.53 8.00
C PRO A 118 3.55 -10.42 7.61
N LEU A 119 4.00 -9.16 7.52
CA LEU A 119 3.17 -8.05 7.03
C LEU A 119 2.82 -8.22 5.55
N ALA A 120 3.78 -8.62 4.71
CA ALA A 120 3.54 -8.90 3.29
C ALA A 120 2.49 -10.01 3.11
N ALA A 121 2.63 -11.13 3.84
CA ALA A 121 1.67 -12.23 3.82
C ALA A 121 0.27 -11.79 4.27
N HIS A 122 0.19 -10.94 5.29
CA HIS A 122 -1.08 -10.35 5.74
C HIS A 122 -1.74 -9.49 4.66
N LEU A 123 -0.96 -8.61 4.01
CA LEU A 123 -1.46 -7.71 2.96
C LEU A 123 -1.93 -8.47 1.72
N LEU A 124 -1.23 -9.54 1.33
CA LEU A 124 -1.61 -10.42 0.20
C LEU A 124 -2.92 -11.19 0.44
N ALA A 125 -3.29 -11.40 1.70
CA ALA A 125 -4.51 -12.08 2.09
C ALA A 125 -5.71 -11.12 2.25
N GLN A 126 -5.50 -9.81 2.11
CA GLN A 126 -6.58 -8.84 2.21
C GLN A 126 -7.51 -8.88 0.99
N PRO A 127 -8.80 -8.53 1.15
CA PRO A 127 -9.68 -8.34 0.01
C PRO A 127 -9.20 -7.17 -0.87
N PRO A 128 -9.74 -7.04 -2.09
CA PRO A 128 -9.49 -5.86 -2.94
C PRO A 128 -9.74 -4.53 -2.22
N GLY A 129 -8.80 -3.60 -2.36
CA GLY A 129 -8.88 -2.29 -1.70
C GLY A 129 -7.54 -1.52 -1.69
N THR A 130 -7.53 -0.37 -1.01
CA THR A 130 -6.33 0.45 -0.85
C THR A 130 -5.74 0.29 0.55
N TYR A 131 -4.46 -0.02 0.66
CA TYR A 131 -3.77 -0.23 1.94
C TYR A 131 -2.58 0.70 2.02
N VAL A 132 -2.49 1.49 3.09
CA VAL A 132 -1.41 2.48 3.25
C VAL A 132 -0.47 2.03 4.37
N VAL A 133 0.83 1.98 4.08
CA VAL A 133 1.85 1.48 5.00
C VAL A 133 2.93 2.53 5.21
N ALA A 134 3.06 3.05 6.42
CA ALA A 134 4.17 3.94 6.79
C ALA A 134 5.29 3.15 7.48
N TRP A 135 6.49 3.17 6.90
CA TRP A 135 7.59 2.32 7.38
C TRP A 135 8.96 3.01 7.34
N GLU A 136 10.00 2.25 7.66
CA GLU A 136 11.39 2.60 7.44
C GLU A 136 11.79 2.34 5.98
N HIS A 137 12.57 3.20 5.33
CA HIS A 137 12.83 3.13 3.88
C HIS A 137 13.44 1.82 3.36
N HIS A 138 14.41 1.21 4.05
CA HIS A 138 15.04 -0.04 3.61
C HIS A 138 14.06 -1.20 3.78
N LEU A 139 13.35 -1.22 4.91
CA LEU A 139 12.37 -2.26 5.22
C LEU A 139 11.06 -2.08 4.42
N GLY A 140 10.72 -0.86 4.02
CA GLY A 140 9.61 -0.53 3.12
C GLY A 140 9.92 -0.95 1.69
N ALA A 141 11.15 -0.73 1.21
CA ALA A 141 11.60 -1.28 -0.06
C ALA A 141 11.62 -2.83 -0.04
N ARG A 142 12.04 -3.44 1.07
CA ARG A 142 11.95 -4.89 1.28
C ARG A 142 10.50 -5.39 1.27
N LEU A 143 9.56 -4.65 1.86
CA LEU A 143 8.12 -4.98 1.82
C LEU A 143 7.61 -4.97 0.38
N ALA A 144 7.91 -3.92 -0.39
CA ALA A 144 7.52 -3.84 -1.79
C ALA A 144 8.08 -5.02 -2.61
N ARG A 145 9.37 -5.35 -2.44
CA ARG A 145 10.00 -6.52 -3.07
C ARG A 145 9.30 -7.83 -2.70
N ALA A 146 8.96 -8.02 -1.42
CA ALA A 146 8.27 -9.21 -0.95
C ALA A 146 6.87 -9.36 -1.56
N LEU A 147 6.11 -8.25 -1.64
CA LEU A 147 4.78 -8.23 -2.26
C LEU A 147 4.85 -8.55 -3.76
N VAL A 148 5.76 -7.89 -4.49
CA VAL A 148 5.95 -8.12 -5.93
C VAL A 148 6.35 -9.56 -6.22
N ALA A 149 7.36 -10.09 -5.50
CA ALA A 149 7.84 -11.45 -5.68
C ALA A 149 6.74 -12.50 -5.39
N ALA A 150 6.02 -12.34 -4.27
CA ALA A 150 5.00 -13.31 -3.86
C ALA A 150 3.78 -13.33 -4.79
N ALA A 151 3.51 -12.23 -5.48
CA ALA A 151 2.46 -12.12 -6.50
C ALA A 151 2.94 -12.49 -7.91
N GLY A 152 4.19 -12.97 -8.07
CA GLY A 152 4.74 -13.45 -9.34
C GLY A 152 5.37 -12.37 -10.24
N GLY A 153 5.55 -11.15 -9.75
CA GLY A 153 6.29 -10.09 -10.44
C GLY A 153 7.80 -10.14 -10.20
N ASP A 154 8.56 -9.30 -10.91
CA ASP A 154 10.01 -9.21 -10.76
C ASP A 154 10.42 -8.22 -9.65
N ALA A 155 10.90 -8.74 -8.52
CA ALA A 155 11.36 -7.92 -7.41
C ALA A 155 12.63 -7.09 -7.72
N ALA A 156 13.33 -7.36 -8.83
CA ALA A 156 14.44 -6.52 -9.28
C ALA A 156 13.99 -5.14 -9.78
N GLU A 157 12.73 -5.00 -10.18
CA GLU A 157 12.15 -3.71 -10.61
C GLU A 157 11.95 -2.73 -9.44
N VAL A 158 11.96 -3.21 -8.20
CA VAL A 158 11.84 -2.38 -7.00
C VAL A 158 13.23 -1.88 -6.58
N PRO A 159 13.56 -0.58 -6.72
CA PRO A 159 14.88 -0.09 -6.38
C PRO A 159 15.09 0.03 -4.86
N GLY A 160 16.34 0.23 -4.45
CA GLY A 160 16.63 0.68 -3.09
C GLY A 160 16.05 2.08 -2.85
N TRP A 161 15.68 2.37 -1.60
CA TRP A 161 15.07 3.65 -1.23
C TRP A 161 16.10 4.54 -0.55
N ALA A 162 16.43 5.67 -1.19
CA ALA A 162 17.51 6.55 -0.77
C ALA A 162 17.32 7.15 0.65
N ASP A 163 18.43 7.50 1.29
CA ASP A 163 18.44 7.97 2.68
C ASP A 163 17.83 9.35 2.88
N ASP A 164 17.88 10.20 1.87
CA ASP A 164 17.34 11.56 1.83
C ASP A 164 15.99 11.66 1.12
N ASP A 165 15.48 10.55 0.58
CA ASP A 165 14.17 10.50 -0.06
C ASP A 165 13.07 10.24 0.97
N PHE A 166 12.31 11.31 1.26
CA PHE A 166 11.11 11.29 2.09
C PHE A 166 9.82 11.43 1.27
N ASP A 167 9.93 11.55 -0.05
CA ASP A 167 8.84 11.96 -0.93
C ASP A 167 8.24 10.82 -1.74
N SER A 168 9.05 9.82 -2.08
CA SER A 168 8.57 8.70 -2.88
C SER A 168 7.43 7.94 -2.19
N LEU A 169 6.57 7.37 -3.03
CA LEU A 169 5.54 6.42 -2.67
C LEU A 169 5.81 5.16 -3.49
N TYR A 170 6.10 4.05 -2.82
CA TYR A 170 6.24 2.76 -3.47
C TYR A 170 4.85 2.15 -3.61
N GLU A 171 4.34 2.12 -4.84
CA GLU A 171 3.01 1.61 -5.16
C GLU A 171 3.12 0.18 -5.70
N VAL A 172 2.47 -0.77 -5.03
CA VAL A 172 2.32 -2.14 -5.52
C VAL A 172 0.84 -2.39 -5.82
N ARG A 173 0.52 -2.59 -7.10
CA ARG A 173 -0.83 -2.96 -7.55
C ARG A 173 -0.90 -4.45 -7.79
N LEU A 174 -1.78 -5.13 -7.08
CA LEU A 174 -1.98 -6.57 -7.17
C LEU A 174 -3.23 -6.88 -7.98
N GLN A 175 -3.05 -7.71 -9.00
CA GLN A 175 -4.14 -8.27 -9.79
C GLN A 175 -4.62 -9.55 -9.13
N HIS A 176 -5.93 -9.73 -9.01
CA HIS A 176 -6.53 -10.91 -8.38
C HIS A 176 -7.25 -11.80 -9.40
N ALA A 177 -7.00 -13.11 -9.32
CA ALA A 177 -7.78 -14.12 -10.02
C ALA A 177 -8.21 -15.23 -9.04
N ALA A 178 -9.50 -15.60 -9.07
CA ALA A 178 -10.07 -16.59 -8.16
C ALA A 178 -9.73 -16.37 -6.66
N GLY A 179 -9.70 -15.10 -6.23
CA GLY A 179 -9.43 -14.71 -4.84
C GLY A 179 -7.97 -14.80 -4.41
N ARG A 180 -7.02 -14.95 -5.34
CA ARG A 180 -5.57 -14.90 -5.05
C ARG A 180 -4.89 -13.83 -5.91
N ALA A 181 -3.85 -13.21 -5.37
CA ALA A 181 -2.96 -12.35 -6.16
C ALA A 181 -2.22 -13.19 -7.21
N THR A 182 -2.29 -12.80 -8.48
CA THR A 182 -1.69 -13.52 -9.62
C THR A 182 -0.76 -12.68 -10.46
N GLY A 183 -0.64 -11.38 -10.14
CA GLY A 183 0.30 -10.48 -10.76
C GLY A 183 0.50 -9.25 -9.88
N ALA A 184 1.66 -8.62 -10.02
CA ALA A 184 1.97 -7.35 -9.39
C ALA A 184 2.56 -6.38 -10.41
N GLU A 185 2.16 -5.12 -10.30
CA GLU A 185 2.82 -4.00 -10.94
C GLU A 185 3.41 -3.08 -9.87
N PHE A 186 4.68 -2.71 -10.05
CA PHE A 186 5.35 -1.74 -9.19
C PHE A 186 5.48 -0.39 -9.90
N ARG A 187 5.21 0.69 -9.15
CA ARG A 187 5.46 2.07 -9.61
C ARG A 187 5.98 2.92 -8.45
N ILE A 188 6.66 4.01 -8.80
CA ILE A 188 7.04 5.05 -7.85
C ILE A 188 6.17 6.27 -8.11
N GLY A 189 5.36 6.63 -7.12
CA GLY A 189 4.66 7.91 -7.02
C GLY A 189 5.44 8.90 -6.13
N HIS A 190 4.91 10.11 -5.97
CA HIS A 190 5.53 11.17 -5.18
C HIS A 190 4.50 11.93 -4.36
N GLN A 191 4.87 12.29 -3.13
CA GLN A 191 4.03 13.10 -2.25
C GLN A 191 4.02 14.57 -2.68
N GLY A 192 5.11 15.08 -3.26
CA GLY A 192 5.27 16.48 -3.62
C GLY A 192 5.47 17.42 -2.41
N LEU A 193 6.09 16.92 -1.33
CA LEU A 193 6.17 17.60 -0.03
C LEU A 193 7.61 17.97 0.41
N ASN A 194 8.63 17.80 -0.43
CA ASN A 194 10.03 18.14 -0.09
C ASN A 194 10.28 19.63 0.27
N GLY A 195 9.39 20.54 -0.15
CA GLY A 195 9.50 21.98 0.09
C GLY A 195 8.99 22.46 1.46
N LEU A 196 8.58 21.56 2.36
CA LEU A 196 7.95 21.96 3.61
C LEU A 196 8.89 22.69 4.59
N PRO A 197 8.37 23.61 5.43
CA PRO A 197 9.19 24.37 6.38
C PRO A 197 9.87 23.49 7.42
N ALA A 198 11.05 23.93 7.88
CA ALA A 198 11.73 23.34 9.03
C ALA A 198 11.20 23.85 10.38
N ALA A 199 10.41 24.93 10.40
CA ALA A 199 9.76 25.41 11.61
C ALA A 199 8.54 24.54 11.95
N CYS A 200 8.31 24.30 13.24
CA CYS A 200 7.16 23.53 13.70
C CYS A 200 5.83 24.24 13.35
N PRO A 201 4.73 23.49 13.18
CA PRO A 201 3.41 24.09 12.99
C PRO A 201 3.10 25.06 14.13
N SER A 202 2.65 26.26 13.80
CA SER A 202 2.07 27.15 14.80
C SER A 202 0.60 26.78 14.96
N GLY A 203 0.17 26.52 16.21
CA GLY A 203 -1.25 26.49 16.53
C GLY A 203 -1.81 27.89 16.28
N ARG A 204 -2.88 27.99 15.50
CA ARG A 204 -3.73 29.18 15.49
C ARG A 204 -4.87 29.00 16.46
#